data_AF-A0A0K9Q4Q8-F1
#
_entry.id   AF-A0A0K9Q4Q8-F1
#
_cell.length_a   1.000
_cell.length_b   1.000
_cell.length_c   1.000
_cell.angle_alpha   90.00
_cell.angle_beta   90.00
_cell.angle_gamma   90.00
#
_symmetry.space_group_name_H-M   'P 1'
#
loop_
_entity.id
_entity.type
_entity.pdbx_description
1 polymer ?
#
loop_
_entity_poly.entity_id
_entity_poly.type
_entity_poly.pdbx_seq_one_letter_code
_entity_poly.pdbx_strand_id
1 'polypeptide(L)'
;MVEIIERYKRISGSQIDEHGHEQAMYSEMTRMQQENENLLLHLRQLTGEDLSALSLDDLGHLESQLEMSVHNVKNRKHQLIHQQSENLRRKVQHLEDENKHLTYMMQEEQQQQHAAVTDISGPMPVFGQQYGFFPDEAKNNMLHFHNLSLQPTQHNLHDQHIHAHDLQL
;
A
#
# COMPACT_ATOMS: atom_id res chain seq x y z
N MET A 1 50.80 1.37 -28.89
CA MET A 1 49.38 1.56 -29.25
C MET A 1 49.23 2.26 -30.59
N VAL A 2 49.77 3.47 -30.77
CA VAL A 2 49.72 4.22 -32.05
C VAL A 2 50.30 3.42 -33.23
N GLU A 3 51.46 2.77 -33.05
CA GLU A 3 52.08 1.95 -34.11
C GLU A 3 51.25 0.73 -34.56
N ILE A 4 50.46 0.16 -33.65
CA ILE A 4 49.59 -1.00 -33.96
C ILE A 4 48.39 -0.53 -34.79
N ILE A 5 47.82 0.62 -34.43
CA ILE A 5 46.71 1.26 -35.14
C ILE A 5 47.15 1.68 -36.55
N GLU A 6 48.33 2.30 -36.68
CA GLU A 6 48.95 2.67 -37.96
C GLU A 6 49.13 1.45 -38.88
N ARG A 7 49.69 0.36 -38.35
CA ARG A 7 49.91 -0.89 -39.11
C ARG A 7 48.59 -1.53 -39.54
N TYR A 8 47.58 -1.49 -38.68
CA TYR A 8 46.24 -2.00 -38.99
C TYR A 8 45.56 -1.17 -40.09
N LYS A 9 45.57 0.18 -39.98
CA LYS A 9 45.03 1.09 -41.02
C LYS A 9 45.68 0.83 -42.39
N ARG A 10 47.01 0.62 -42.42
CA ARG A 10 47.77 0.33 -43.65
C ARG A 10 47.41 -1.03 -44.28
N ILE A 11 47.17 -2.06 -43.47
CA ILE A 11 46.87 -3.43 -43.96
C ILE A 11 45.38 -3.57 -44.31
N SER A 12 44.50 -2.96 -43.52
CA SER A 12 43.05 -3.08 -43.67
C SER A 12 42.48 -2.17 -44.77
N GLY A 13 43.20 -1.12 -45.19
CA GLY A 13 42.69 -0.11 -46.13
C GLY A 13 41.53 0.73 -45.60
N SER A 14 41.18 0.57 -44.32
CA SER A 14 40.12 1.31 -43.64
C SER A 14 40.66 2.65 -43.14
N GLN A 15 40.24 3.73 -43.79
CA GLN A 15 40.37 5.07 -43.23
C GLN A 15 39.29 5.21 -42.16
N ILE A 16 39.68 5.25 -40.88
CA ILE A 16 38.77 5.66 -39.81
C ILE A 16 38.65 7.18 -39.94
N ASP A 17 37.50 7.66 -40.39
CA ASP A 17 37.19 9.09 -40.43
C ASP A 17 36.96 9.60 -39.00
N GLU A 18 38.07 9.79 -38.28
CA GLU A 18 38.08 10.30 -36.91
C GLU A 18 37.45 11.70 -36.85
N HIS A 19 37.60 12.51 -37.90
CA HIS A 19 37.04 13.86 -37.97
C HIS A 19 35.53 13.83 -38.16
N GLY A 20 35.02 12.96 -39.04
CA GLY A 20 33.57 12.74 -39.19
C GLY A 20 32.91 12.14 -37.95
N HIS A 21 33.61 11.25 -37.23
CA HIS A 21 33.10 10.70 -35.97
C HIS A 21 33.02 11.76 -34.86
N GLU A 22 34.07 12.56 -34.69
CA GLU A 22 34.08 13.64 -33.70
C GLU A 22 33.00 14.68 -34.01
N GLN A 23 32.86 15.07 -35.29
CA GLN A 23 31.83 15.99 -35.73
C GLN A 23 30.41 15.45 -35.51
N ALA A 24 30.18 14.17 -35.78
CA ALA A 24 28.90 13.51 -35.49
C ALA A 24 28.61 13.50 -33.98
N MET A 25 29.61 13.23 -33.14
CA MET A 25 29.45 13.29 -31.68
C MET A 25 29.11 14.70 -31.18
N TYR A 26 29.79 15.74 -31.66
CA TYR A 26 29.46 17.13 -31.30
C TYR A 26 28.05 17.52 -31.76
N SER A 27 27.65 17.08 -32.95
CA SER A 27 26.29 17.28 -33.46
C SER A 27 25.24 16.65 -32.55
N GLU A 28 25.42 15.38 -32.18
CA GLU A 28 24.51 14.68 -31.26
C GLU A 28 24.48 15.34 -29.89
N MET A 29 25.63 15.76 -29.36
CA MET A 29 25.71 16.48 -28.08
C MET A 29 24.93 17.78 -28.13
N THR A 30 25.10 18.57 -29.19
CA THR A 30 24.37 19.83 -29.40
C THR A 30 22.87 19.58 -29.52
N ARG A 31 22.46 18.54 -30.25
CA ARG A 31 21.05 18.15 -30.37
C ARG A 31 20.44 17.81 -29.01
N MET A 32 21.14 17.02 -28.20
CA MET A 32 20.68 16.64 -26.86
C MET A 32 20.60 17.85 -25.91
N GLN A 33 21.57 18.77 -25.99
CA GLN A 33 21.54 19.99 -25.20
C GLN A 33 20.33 20.85 -25.56
N GLN A 34 20.08 21.06 -26.85
CA GLN A 34 18.92 21.81 -27.32
C GLN A 34 17.60 21.16 -26.90
N GLU A 35 17.50 19.82 -26.98
CA GLU A 35 16.32 19.09 -26.50
C GLU A 35 16.10 19.29 -25.00
N ASN A 36 17.16 19.22 -24.20
CA ASN A 36 17.09 19.44 -22.76
C ASN A 36 16.63 20.87 -22.42
N GLU A 37 17.19 21.88 -23.10
CA GLU A 37 16.78 23.28 -22.93
C GLU A 37 15.30 23.48 -23.29
N ASN A 38 14.83 22.87 -24.37
CA ASN A 38 13.42 22.92 -24.77
C ASN A 38 12.51 22.24 -23.72
N LEU A 39 12.91 21.09 -23.18
CA LEU A 39 12.16 20.40 -22.14
C LEU A 39 12.10 21.21 -20.84
N LEU A 40 13.21 21.83 -20.44
CA LEU A 40 13.25 22.70 -19.26
C LEU A 40 12.38 23.95 -19.45
N LEU A 41 12.41 24.57 -20.63
CA LEU A 41 11.53 25.68 -20.95
C LEU A 41 10.06 25.26 -20.87
N HIS A 42 9.72 24.10 -21.45
CA HIS A 42 8.36 23.59 -21.41
C HIS A 42 7.90 23.27 -19.98
N LEU A 43 8.79 22.71 -19.15
CA LEU A 43 8.52 22.48 -17.73
C LEU A 43 8.23 23.80 -17.00
N ARG A 44 9.05 24.83 -17.23
CA ARG A 44 8.84 26.17 -16.66
C ARG A 44 7.49 26.75 -17.08
N GLN A 45 7.12 26.61 -18.35
CA GLN A 45 5.81 27.01 -18.85
C GLN A 45 4.67 26.25 -18.16
N LEU A 46 4.78 24.94 -18.00
CA LEU A 46 3.80 24.12 -17.26
C LEU A 46 3.67 24.55 -15.78
N THR A 47 4.73 25.10 -15.18
CA THR A 47 4.70 25.67 -13.82
C THR A 47 4.28 27.14 -13.78
N GLY A 48 3.98 27.76 -14.92
CA GLY A 48 3.53 29.15 -15.01
C GLY A 48 4.65 30.19 -15.14
N GLU A 49 5.88 29.76 -15.41
CA GLU A 49 7.04 30.61 -15.66
C GLU A 49 7.28 30.79 -17.17
N ASP A 50 8.07 31.79 -17.59
CA ASP A 50 8.46 32.02 -18.99
C ASP A 50 7.31 32.03 -20.03
N LEU A 51 6.13 32.55 -19.64
CA LEU A 51 4.94 32.57 -20.49
C LEU A 51 4.93 33.71 -21.52
N SER A 52 5.82 34.70 -21.40
CA SER A 52 5.82 35.91 -22.23
C SER A 52 6.09 35.66 -23.72
N ALA A 53 6.70 34.52 -24.05
CA ALA A 53 6.99 34.12 -25.43
C ALA A 53 5.85 33.34 -26.10
N LEU A 54 4.81 32.93 -25.36
CA LEU A 54 3.67 32.18 -25.87
C LEU A 54 2.63 33.12 -26.50
N SER A 55 1.99 32.67 -27.58
CA SER A 55 0.81 33.36 -28.10
C SER A 55 -0.42 33.07 -27.22
N LEU A 56 -1.50 33.82 -27.43
CA LEU A 56 -2.76 33.58 -26.71
C LEU A 56 -3.32 32.18 -26.98
N ASP A 57 -3.20 31.69 -28.22
CA ASP A 57 -3.67 30.36 -28.61
C ASP A 57 -2.84 29.26 -27.94
N ASP A 58 -1.51 29.45 -27.87
CA ASP A 58 -0.60 28.52 -27.19
C ASP A 58 -0.88 28.48 -25.68
N LEU A 59 -1.15 29.64 -25.08
CA LEU A 59 -1.50 29.73 -23.66
C LEU A 59 -2.82 29.02 -23.35
N GLY A 60 -3.82 29.15 -24.24
CA GLY A 60 -5.08 28.41 -24.12
C GLY A 60 -4.90 26.89 -24.27
N HIS A 61 -4.00 26.45 -25.16
CA HIS A 61 -3.64 25.03 -25.26
C HIS A 61 -2.96 24.52 -23.97
N LEU A 62 -2.03 25.30 -23.43
CA LEU A 62 -1.33 24.98 -22.19
C LEU A 62 -2.30 24.87 -21.00
N GLU A 63 -3.23 25.82 -20.87
CA GLU A 63 -4.26 25.81 -19.84
C GLU A 63 -5.15 24.56 -19.95
N SER A 64 -5.66 24.27 -21.15
CA SER A 64 -6.48 23.07 -21.40
C SER A 64 -5.75 21.78 -21.06
N GLN A 65 -4.47 21.67 -21.44
CA GLN A 65 -3.64 20.51 -21.12
C GLN A 65 -3.46 20.34 -19.60
N LEU A 66 -3.19 21.43 -18.87
CA LEU A 66 -3.06 21.41 -17.42
C LEU A 66 -4.39 21.04 -16.74
N GLU A 67 -5.51 21.60 -17.19
CA GLU A 67 -6.84 21.30 -16.66
C GLU A 67 -7.18 19.82 -16.83
N MET A 68 -6.97 19.27 -18.03
CA MET A 68 -7.16 17.84 -18.32
C MET A 68 -6.27 16.96 -17.44
N SER A 69 -5.00 17.32 -17.28
CA SER A 69 -4.05 16.58 -16.44
C SER A 69 -4.51 16.56 -14.97
N VAL A 70 -4.86 17.72 -14.42
CA VAL A 70 -5.38 17.84 -13.05
C VAL A 70 -6.68 17.05 -12.86
N HIS A 71 -7.58 17.13 -13.84
CA HIS A 71 -8.83 16.36 -13.84
C HIS A 71 -8.55 14.85 -13.77
N ASN A 72 -7.66 14.34 -14.62
CA ASN A 72 -7.29 12.92 -14.66
C ASN A 72 -6.67 12.46 -13.35
N VAL A 73 -5.74 13.24 -12.77
CA VAL A 73 -5.12 12.93 -11.48
C VAL A 73 -6.16 12.90 -10.36
N LYS A 74 -7.05 13.89 -10.28
CA LYS A 74 -8.13 13.94 -9.28
C LYS A 74 -9.06 12.74 -9.41
N ASN A 75 -9.51 12.43 -10.63
CA ASN A 75 -10.37 11.29 -10.89
C ASN A 75 -9.72 9.98 -10.45
N ARG A 76 -8.45 9.77 -10.80
CA ARG A 76 -7.73 8.56 -10.39
C ARG A 76 -7.60 8.46 -8.87
N LYS A 77 -7.29 9.56 -8.19
CA LYS A 77 -7.23 9.60 -6.71
C LYS A 77 -8.58 9.29 -6.09
N HIS A 78 -9.68 9.89 -6.59
CA HIS A 78 -11.02 9.60 -6.09
C HIS A 78 -11.42 8.13 -6.30
N GLN A 79 -11.13 7.56 -7.47
CA GLN A 79 -11.39 6.15 -7.74
C GLN A 79 -10.64 5.25 -6.77
N LEU A 80 -9.35 5.50 -6.52
CA LEU A 80 -8.55 4.71 -5.59
C LEU A 80 -9.08 4.81 -4.15
N ILE A 81 -9.40 6.02 -3.69
CA ILE A 81 -9.96 6.24 -2.34
C ILE A 81 -11.30 5.53 -2.20
N HIS A 82 -12.17 5.62 -3.22
CA HIS A 82 -13.45 4.93 -3.23
C HIS A 82 -13.27 3.41 -3.16
N GLN A 83 -12.37 2.85 -3.97
CA GLN A 83 -12.06 1.42 -3.95
C GLN A 83 -11.54 0.98 -2.58
N GLN A 84 -10.64 1.75 -1.96
CA GLN A 84 -10.12 1.45 -0.63
C GLN A 84 -11.22 1.51 0.44
N SER A 85 -12.10 2.51 0.38
CA SER A 85 -13.26 2.64 1.27
C SER A 85 -14.19 1.44 1.17
N GLU A 86 -14.53 1.02 -0.05
CA GLU A 86 -15.40 -0.14 -0.28
C GLU A 86 -14.75 -1.45 0.20
N ASN A 87 -13.45 -1.62 -0.03
CA ASN A 87 -12.72 -2.79 0.48
C ASN A 87 -12.71 -2.84 2.01
N LEU A 88 -12.49 -1.71 2.68
CA LEU A 88 -12.55 -1.62 4.14
C LEU A 88 -13.95 -1.91 4.66
N ARG A 89 -14.98 -1.36 4.02
CA ARG A 89 -16.39 -1.60 4.39
C ARG A 89 -16.74 -3.09 4.32
N ARG A 90 -16.35 -3.78 3.24
CA ARG A 90 -16.53 -5.24 3.11
C ARG A 90 -15.77 -6.01 4.18
N LYS A 91 -14.53 -5.59 4.50
CA LYS A 91 -13.74 -6.22 5.55
C LYS A 91 -14.38 -6.07 6.93
N VAL A 92 -14.92 -4.90 7.25
CA VAL A 92 -15.67 -4.67 8.49
C VAL A 92 -16.88 -5.60 8.56
N GLN A 93 -17.69 -5.65 7.50
CA GLN A 93 -18.86 -6.54 7.46
C GLN A 93 -18.48 -8.01 7.67
N HIS A 94 -17.44 -8.47 6.96
CA HIS A 94 -16.97 -9.84 7.10
C HIS A 94 -16.52 -10.18 8.53
N LEU A 95 -15.74 -9.30 9.15
CA LEU A 95 -15.28 -9.50 10.53
C LEU A 95 -16.42 -9.41 11.55
N GLU A 96 -17.41 -8.55 11.33
CA GLU A 96 -18.62 -8.48 12.17
C GLU A 96 -19.43 -9.78 12.10
N ASP A 97 -19.57 -10.35 10.91
CA ASP A 97 -20.29 -11.61 10.70
C ASP A 97 -19.55 -12.79 11.33
N GLU A 98 -18.22 -12.85 11.17
CA GLU A 98 -17.37 -13.86 11.83
C GLU A 98 -17.45 -13.74 13.35
N ASN A 99 -17.37 -12.52 13.90
CA ASN A 99 -17.45 -12.29 15.34
C ASN A 99 -18.82 -12.69 15.92
N LYS A 100 -19.93 -12.35 15.23
CA LYS A 100 -21.27 -12.81 15.62
C LYS A 100 -21.35 -14.34 15.63
N HIS A 101 -20.79 -14.99 14.62
CA HIS A 101 -20.78 -16.45 14.54
C HIS A 101 -19.99 -17.08 15.70
N LEU A 102 -18.78 -16.59 15.98
CA LEU A 102 -17.96 -17.06 17.11
C LEU A 102 -18.68 -16.83 18.46
N THR A 103 -19.29 -15.67 18.64
CA THR A 103 -20.06 -15.34 19.85
C THR A 103 -21.23 -16.30 20.04
N TYR A 104 -21.95 -16.64 18.96
CA TYR A 104 -23.03 -17.62 19.00
C TYR A 104 -22.52 -19.01 19.41
N MET A 105 -21.43 -19.49 18.81
CA MET A 105 -20.86 -20.79 19.17
C MET A 105 -20.40 -20.85 20.63
N MET A 106 -19.76 -19.78 21.12
CA MET A 106 -19.35 -19.69 22.53
C MET A 106 -20.55 -19.73 23.49
N GLN A 107 -21.64 -19.04 23.15
CA GLN A 107 -22.86 -19.08 23.98
C GLN A 107 -23.50 -20.47 23.98
N GLU A 108 -23.48 -21.17 22.84
CA GLU A 108 -23.98 -22.54 22.74
C GLU A 108 -23.15 -23.50 23.60
N GLU A 109 -21.82 -23.41 23.54
CA GLU A 109 -20.92 -24.22 24.36
C GLU A 109 -21.11 -23.95 25.86
N GLN A 110 -21.22 -22.69 26.27
CA GLN A 110 -21.49 -22.33 27.66
C GLN A 110 -22.83 -22.90 28.14
N GLN A 111 -23.89 -22.86 27.32
CA GLN A 111 -25.17 -23.46 27.67
C GLN A 111 -25.07 -24.97 27.83
N GLN A 112 -24.33 -25.67 26.97
CA GLN A 112 -24.10 -27.10 27.10
C GLN A 112 -23.29 -27.46 28.36
N GLN A 113 -22.26 -26.68 28.69
CA GLN A 113 -21.49 -26.87 29.92
C GLN A 113 -22.33 -26.60 31.17
N HIS A 114 -23.15 -25.53 31.18
CA HIS A 114 -24.07 -25.26 32.28
C HIS A 114 -25.12 -26.37 32.44
N ALA A 115 -25.68 -26.88 31.33
CA ALA A 115 -26.62 -27.99 31.35
C ALA A 115 -26.00 -29.28 31.93
N ALA A 116 -24.76 -29.60 31.53
CA ALA A 116 -24.02 -30.75 32.04
C ALA A 116 -23.68 -30.64 33.54
N VAL A 117 -23.40 -29.43 34.05
CA VAL A 117 -23.19 -29.21 35.49
C VAL A 117 -24.49 -29.38 36.29
N THR A 118 -25.64 -28.92 35.77
CA THR A 118 -26.95 -29.17 36.41
C THR A 118 -27.38 -30.63 36.40
N ASP A 119 -26.97 -31.42 35.41
CA ASP A 119 -27.27 -32.87 35.34
C ASP A 119 -26.39 -33.71 36.30
N ILE A 120 -25.18 -33.22 36.64
CA ILE A 120 -24.33 -33.82 37.67
C ILE A 120 -24.80 -33.43 39.09
N SER A 121 -25.43 -32.27 39.27
CA SER A 121 -26.11 -31.89 40.51
C SER A 121 -27.57 -32.36 40.53
N GLY A 122 -27.78 -33.68 40.56
CA GLY A 122 -29.10 -34.23 40.88
C GLY A 122 -29.65 -33.63 42.20
N PRO A 123 -30.98 -33.54 42.38
CA PRO A 123 -31.57 -32.94 43.57
C PRO A 123 -31.02 -33.64 44.82
N MET A 124 -30.33 -32.88 45.68
CA MET A 124 -29.85 -33.34 46.98
C MET A 124 -31.02 -34.02 47.71
N PRO A 125 -30.88 -35.27 48.18
CA PRO A 125 -31.95 -35.94 48.87
C PRO A 125 -32.25 -35.16 50.16
N VAL A 126 -33.49 -34.68 50.27
CA VAL A 126 -34.02 -34.09 51.49
C VAL A 126 -34.03 -35.18 52.56
N PHE A 127 -32.98 -35.22 53.39
CA PHE A 127 -32.97 -36.02 54.60
C PHE A 127 -33.17 -35.11 55.80
N GLY A 128 -34.37 -35.20 56.37
CA GLY A 128 -34.66 -35.00 57.79
C GLY A 128 -34.19 -33.71 58.45
N GLN A 129 -35.16 -32.85 58.74
CA GLN A 129 -35.18 -31.86 59.82
C GLN A 129 -34.10 -32.08 60.91
N GLN A 130 -33.28 -31.05 61.16
CA GLN A 130 -32.81 -30.57 62.48
C GLN A 130 -31.31 -30.18 62.49
N TYR A 131 -31.08 -28.95 62.97
CA TYR A 131 -29.83 -28.22 63.21
C TYR A 131 -29.33 -27.30 62.09
N GLY A 132 -29.46 -26.01 62.38
CA GLY A 132 -28.89 -24.93 61.58
C GLY A 132 -27.39 -24.82 61.78
N PHE A 133 -26.70 -24.60 60.67
CA PHE A 133 -25.43 -23.89 60.58
C PHE A 133 -25.22 -23.54 59.11
N PHE A 134 -25.25 -22.25 58.76
CA PHE A 134 -24.68 -21.79 57.50
C PHE A 134 -23.15 -21.77 57.67
N PRO A 135 -22.38 -22.33 56.73
CA PRO A 135 -21.12 -21.70 56.37
C PRO A 135 -21.22 -21.12 54.96
N ASP A 136 -21.09 -19.80 54.98
CA ASP A 136 -20.80 -18.86 53.91
C ASP A 136 -19.63 -19.35 53.02
N GLU A 137 -19.91 -19.76 51.78
CA GLU A 137 -18.87 -19.97 50.76
C GLU A 137 -19.36 -19.65 49.34
N ALA A 138 -20.20 -18.60 49.23
CA ALA A 138 -20.64 -18.04 47.95
C ALA A 138 -19.81 -16.81 47.53
N LYS A 139 -18.51 -16.78 47.85
CA LYS A 139 -17.63 -15.66 47.49
C LYS A 139 -16.39 -16.03 46.69
N ASN A 140 -16.18 -17.30 46.33
CA ASN A 140 -14.88 -17.71 45.81
C ASN A 140 -14.86 -18.26 44.38
N ASN A 141 -15.72 -17.74 43.49
CA ASN A 141 -15.46 -17.78 42.05
C ASN A 141 -15.87 -16.44 41.40
N MET A 142 -15.41 -15.37 42.02
CA MET A 142 -15.29 -14.06 41.37
C MET A 142 -14.23 -14.20 40.28
N LEU A 143 -14.69 -14.31 39.04
CA LEU A 143 -13.99 -13.95 37.79
C LEU A 143 -12.47 -13.79 37.92
N HIS A 144 -11.72 -14.89 37.93
CA HIS A 144 -10.30 -14.83 37.61
C HIS A 144 -10.16 -14.67 36.10
N PHE A 145 -10.41 -13.45 35.60
CA PHE A 145 -9.79 -12.98 34.37
C PHE A 145 -8.29 -12.99 34.61
N HIS A 146 -7.64 -14.11 34.33
CA HIS A 146 -6.20 -14.09 34.14
C HIS A 146 -5.93 -13.15 32.97
N ASN A 147 -5.21 -12.07 33.27
CA ASN A 147 -4.64 -11.14 32.31
C ASN A 147 -3.87 -11.92 31.24
N LEU A 148 -4.51 -12.24 30.11
CA LEU A 148 -3.80 -12.23 28.85
C LEU A 148 -3.59 -10.76 28.52
N SER A 149 -2.51 -10.18 29.04
CA SER A 149 -1.90 -9.03 28.39
C SER A 149 -1.60 -9.49 26.97
N LEU A 150 -2.50 -9.16 26.05
CA LEU A 150 -2.21 -9.11 24.63
C LEU A 150 -1.10 -8.06 24.52
N GLN A 151 0.15 -8.51 24.60
CA GLN A 151 1.24 -7.70 24.10
C GLN A 151 0.82 -7.32 22.67
N PRO A 152 0.87 -6.03 22.29
CA PRO A 152 0.73 -5.70 20.89
C PRO A 152 1.84 -6.46 20.18
N THR A 153 1.46 -7.45 19.37
CA THR A 153 2.37 -8.13 18.46
C THR A 153 2.81 -7.10 17.43
N GLN A 154 3.79 -6.29 17.82
CA GLN A 154 4.64 -5.54 16.92
C GLN A 154 5.48 -6.58 16.19
N HIS A 155 5.00 -7.05 15.05
CA HIS A 155 5.86 -7.65 14.04
C HIS A 155 6.05 -6.64 12.92
N ASN A 156 7.09 -5.82 13.14
CA ASN A 156 7.98 -5.24 12.15
C ASN A 156 7.33 -4.43 11.02
N LEU A 157 7.55 -3.12 11.13
CA LEU A 157 8.09 -2.33 10.02
C LEU A 157 9.28 -3.09 9.40
N HIS A 158 9.03 -3.88 8.35
CA HIS A 158 10.05 -4.19 7.38
C HIS A 158 9.69 -3.47 6.09
N ASP A 159 10.29 -2.28 6.01
CA ASP A 159 10.56 -1.56 4.81
C ASP A 159 11.38 -2.49 3.87
N GLN A 160 10.71 -3.23 2.98
CA GLN A 160 11.36 -3.83 1.82
C GLN A 160 10.40 -3.87 0.62
N HIS A 161 10.73 -3.02 -0.34
CA HIS A 161 10.48 -3.20 -1.77
C HIS A 161 9.01 -3.31 -2.20
N ILE A 162 8.43 -2.13 -2.44
CA ILE A 162 7.41 -1.97 -3.48
C ILE A 162 8.04 -2.52 -4.78
N HIS A 163 7.71 -3.76 -5.13
CA HIS A 163 7.94 -4.26 -6.49
C HIS A 163 6.94 -3.54 -7.38
N ALA A 164 7.44 -2.52 -8.06
CA ALA A 164 6.77 -1.82 -9.13
C ALA A 164 6.66 -2.75 -10.34
N HIS A 165 5.78 -3.73 -10.30
CA HIS A 165 5.33 -4.44 -11.49
C HIS A 165 3.85 -4.75 -11.33
N ASP A 166 3.03 -3.82 -11.81
CA ASP A 166 1.92 -4.11 -12.72
C ASP A 166 1.09 -2.83 -12.92
N LEU A 167 1.70 -1.91 -13.68
CA LEU A 167 0.97 -0.96 -14.50
C LEU A 167 0.94 -1.56 -15.91
N GLN A 168 -0.02 -2.44 -16.17
CA GLN A 168 -0.46 -2.68 -17.54
C GLN A 168 -1.52 -1.63 -17.86
N LEU A 169 -1.11 -0.72 -18.76
CA LEU A 169 -1.98 0.10 -19.60
C LEU A 169 -2.88 -0.78 -20.47
#